data_AF-A0A969R7K1-F1
#
_entry.id   AF-A0A969R7K1-F1
#
_cell.length_a   1.000
_cell.length_b   1.000
_cell.length_c   1.000
_cell.angle_alpha   90.00
_cell.angle_beta   90.00
_cell.angle_gamma   90.00
#
_symmetry.space_group_name_H-M   'P 1'
#
loop_
_entity.id
_entity.type
_entity.pdbx_description
1 polymer ?
#
loop_
_entity_poly.entity_id
_entity_poly.type
_entity_poly.pdbx_seq_one_letter_code
_entity_poly.pdbx_strand_id
1 'polypeptide(L)'
;MPNKFIQRSLIGLGACLLVLFTCFTPPALAVNNPELLPSEVTPVVDLANLLPELQEKSLIENLDEFEAQTGWKMRVLTQYDRSPGRAVKKFWGLDDKSILLVADSRGGNLLAFSIGDDVYELLPRNFWIELQTRFGNMYYIREHGENNAIVEALESVKGCLLKNGCNAVPGLPQEQWILTLISSIIGGVILGVAVIPRNKDQVIAWQWGLIMSPLWGILFIAFGMGPVVIRTPEFLPLFRNIIGFMLGAVVAFLSPSFIDTSTSDSET
;
A
#
# COMPACT_ATOMS: atom_id res chain seq x y z
N MET A 1 -5.84 14.66 65.73
CA MET A 1 -6.35 14.80 64.35
C MET A 1 -5.29 15.53 63.54
N PRO A 2 -4.51 14.84 62.69
CA PRO A 2 -3.46 15.48 61.92
C PRO A 2 -4.07 16.54 60.98
N ASN A 3 -3.38 17.67 60.93
CA ASN A 3 -3.93 18.96 60.51
C ASN A 3 -4.18 18.98 58.99
N LYS A 4 -5.40 18.61 58.56
CA LYS A 4 -5.84 18.57 57.14
C LYS A 4 -5.50 19.83 56.34
N PHE A 5 -5.32 20.96 57.02
CA PHE A 5 -4.89 22.23 56.43
C PHE A 5 -3.44 22.20 55.92
N ILE A 6 -2.51 21.63 56.70
CA ILE A 6 -1.09 21.51 56.32
C ILE A 6 -0.93 20.57 55.12
N GLN A 7 -1.70 19.47 55.09
CA GLN A 7 -1.69 18.53 53.98
C GLN A 7 -2.17 19.17 52.68
N ARG A 8 -3.22 20.01 52.73
CA ARG A 8 -3.72 20.74 51.55
C ARG A 8 -2.73 21.79 51.03
N SER A 9 -2.07 22.52 51.93
CA SER A 9 -1.03 23.48 51.53
C SER A 9 0.19 22.82 50.92
N LEU A 10 0.63 21.67 51.44
CA LEU A 10 1.73 20.89 50.87
C LEU A 10 1.38 20.34 49.48
N ILE A 11 0.15 19.87 49.27
CA ILE A 11 -0.33 19.42 47.94
C ILE A 11 -0.38 20.60 46.96
N GLY A 12 -0.88 21.77 47.39
CA GLY A 12 -0.93 22.97 46.56
C GLY A 12 0.46 23.47 46.17
N LEU A 13 1.40 23.49 47.11
CA LEU A 13 2.80 23.86 46.85
C LEU A 13 3.48 22.86 45.91
N GLY A 14 3.26 21.56 46.13
CA GLY A 14 3.78 20.49 45.28
C GLY A 14 3.25 20.59 43.84
N ALA A 15 1.96 20.85 43.67
CA ALA A 15 1.37 21.06 42.34
C ALA A 15 1.93 22.31 41.65
N CYS A 16 2.11 23.41 42.38
CA CYS A 16 2.69 24.65 41.84
C CYS A 16 4.14 24.46 41.39
N LEU A 17 4.94 23.73 42.19
CA LEU A 17 6.32 23.37 41.84
C LEU A 17 6.39 22.49 40.59
N LEU A 18 5.46 21.54 40.44
CA LEU A 18 5.39 20.64 39.30
C LEU A 18 5.03 21.40 38.01
N VAL A 19 4.11 22.36 38.08
CA VAL A 19 3.78 23.26 36.96
C VAL A 19 4.98 24.16 36.59
N LEU A 20 5.66 24.74 37.58
CA LEU A 20 6.87 25.53 37.35
C LEU A 20 7.96 24.71 36.64
N PHE A 21 8.17 23.46 37.04
CA PHE A 21 9.13 22.58 36.36
C PHE A 21 8.77 22.30 34.89
N THR A 22 7.48 22.19 34.54
CA THR A 22 7.07 22.02 33.14
C THR A 22 7.29 23.28 32.29
N CYS A 23 7.19 24.48 32.87
CA CYS A 23 7.44 25.74 32.16
C CYS A 23 8.93 25.99 31.82
N PHE A 24 9.86 25.33 32.52
CA PHE A 24 11.30 25.44 32.25
C PHE A 24 11.83 24.38 31.27
N THR A 25 10.96 23.57 30.66
CA THR A 25 11.40 22.67 29.61
C THR A 25 11.77 23.48 28.36
N PRO A 26 13.02 23.42 27.88
CA PRO A 26 13.39 24.09 26.65
C PRO A 26 12.53 23.52 25.50
N PRO A 27 12.06 24.36 24.56
CA PRO A 27 11.32 23.88 23.42
C PRO A 27 12.20 22.88 22.66
N ALA A 28 11.64 21.72 22.33
CA ALA A 28 12.31 20.77 21.44
C ALA A 28 12.48 21.45 20.08
N LEU A 29 13.69 21.91 19.79
CA LEU A 29 14.01 22.52 18.49
C LEU A 29 14.02 21.42 17.44
N ALA A 30 13.16 21.55 16.43
CA ALA A 30 13.19 20.69 15.27
C ALA A 30 14.55 20.84 14.55
N VAL A 31 15.10 19.72 14.08
CA VAL A 31 16.38 19.67 13.35
C VAL A 31 16.36 20.64 12.16
N ASN A 32 17.43 21.41 11.99
CA ASN A 32 17.56 22.41 10.92
C ASN A 32 19.05 22.63 10.59
N ASN A 33 19.56 21.85 9.65
CA ASN A 33 20.98 21.81 9.27
C ASN A 33 21.14 22.17 7.79
N PRO A 34 20.97 23.45 7.40
CA PRO A 34 21.05 23.88 6.00
C PRO A 34 22.42 23.63 5.36
N GLU A 35 23.48 23.53 6.15
CA GLU A 35 24.84 23.23 5.71
C GLU A 35 25.01 21.84 5.07
N LEU A 36 24.04 20.94 5.24
CA LEU A 36 24.03 19.63 4.59
C LEU A 36 23.50 19.68 3.16
N LEU A 37 22.89 20.79 2.76
CA LEU A 37 22.28 20.91 1.44
C LEU A 37 23.32 21.37 0.42
N PRO A 38 23.24 20.86 -0.83
CA PRO A 38 24.14 21.28 -1.90
C PRO A 38 23.86 22.74 -2.30
N SER A 39 24.86 23.36 -2.95
CA SER A 39 24.72 24.72 -3.47
C SER A 39 23.84 24.80 -4.72
N GLU A 40 23.86 23.76 -5.53
CA GLU A 40 23.00 23.62 -6.70
C GLU A 40 21.66 23.00 -6.30
N VAL A 41 20.56 23.55 -6.81
CA VAL A 41 19.22 23.10 -6.47
C VAL A 41 18.76 22.07 -7.50
N THR A 42 18.81 20.80 -7.11
CA THR A 42 18.27 19.65 -7.85
C THR A 42 17.04 19.10 -7.14
N PRO A 43 16.11 18.42 -7.83
CA PRO A 43 14.95 17.79 -7.19
C PRO A 43 15.33 16.60 -6.28
N VAL A 44 16.54 16.08 -6.42
CA VAL A 44 17.08 14.96 -5.63
C VAL A 44 18.30 15.43 -4.84
N VAL A 45 18.35 15.09 -3.55
CA VAL A 45 19.51 15.27 -2.67
C VAL A 45 19.81 13.91 -2.02
N ASP A 46 20.87 13.25 -2.48
CA ASP A 46 21.28 11.93 -2.01
C ASP A 46 22.40 12.01 -0.94
N LEU A 47 22.05 12.24 0.33
CA LEU A 47 23.05 12.31 1.42
C LEU A 47 23.51 10.94 1.92
N ALA A 48 22.71 9.90 1.70
CA ALA A 48 22.99 8.54 2.14
C ALA A 48 23.60 7.66 1.04
N ASN A 49 23.84 8.19 -0.16
CA ASN A 49 24.38 7.47 -1.31
C ASN A 49 23.57 6.20 -1.62
N LEU A 50 22.23 6.33 -1.63
CA LEU A 50 21.31 5.24 -1.94
C LEU A 50 21.08 5.10 -3.44
N LEU A 51 21.32 6.14 -4.23
CA LEU A 51 21.05 6.16 -5.67
C LEU A 51 22.38 6.07 -6.45
N PRO A 52 22.54 5.10 -7.36
CA PRO A 52 23.63 5.11 -8.32
C PRO A 52 23.59 6.37 -9.19
N GLU A 53 24.75 6.93 -9.53
CA GLU A 53 24.87 8.23 -10.25
C GLU A 53 24.02 8.32 -11.53
N LEU A 54 23.97 7.24 -12.34
CA LEU A 54 23.14 7.20 -13.54
C LEU A 54 21.63 7.23 -13.23
N GLN A 55 21.22 6.55 -12.16
CA GLN A 55 19.83 6.52 -11.72
C GLN A 55 19.43 7.86 -11.10
N GLU A 56 20.31 8.50 -10.34
CA GLU A 56 20.09 9.84 -9.81
C GLU A 56 19.90 10.87 -10.93
N LYS A 57 20.79 10.89 -11.93
CA LYS A 57 20.66 11.79 -13.10
C LYS A 57 19.36 11.56 -13.85
N SER A 58 19.05 10.30 -14.13
CA SER A 58 17.79 9.94 -14.79
C SER A 58 16.58 10.36 -13.96
N LEU A 59 16.62 10.18 -12.63
CA LEU A 59 15.54 10.59 -11.74
C LEU A 59 15.39 12.11 -11.73
N ILE A 60 16.49 12.87 -11.68
CA ILE A 60 16.47 14.34 -11.75
C ILE A 60 15.77 14.82 -13.02
N GLU A 61 16.20 14.34 -14.19
CA GLU A 61 15.60 14.70 -15.48
C GLU A 61 14.10 14.39 -15.52
N ASN A 62 13.72 13.19 -15.06
CA ASN A 62 12.33 12.75 -15.01
C ASN A 62 11.45 13.60 -14.08
N LEU A 63 11.98 14.05 -12.94
CA LEU A 63 11.23 14.87 -11.98
C LEU A 63 11.09 16.32 -12.47
N ASP A 64 12.13 16.87 -13.09
CA ASP A 64 12.09 18.22 -13.67
C ASP A 64 11.12 18.29 -14.85
N GLU A 65 11.15 17.28 -15.74
CA GLU A 65 10.19 17.19 -16.85
C GLU A 65 8.76 17.05 -16.32
N PHE A 66 8.55 16.20 -15.31
CA PHE A 66 7.22 16.01 -14.72
C PHE A 66 6.67 17.30 -14.09
N GLU A 67 7.51 18.06 -13.38
CA GLU A 67 7.13 19.36 -12.81
C GLU A 67 6.82 20.36 -13.91
N ALA A 68 7.62 20.43 -14.98
CA ALA A 68 7.38 21.32 -16.10
C ALA A 68 6.05 21.02 -16.83
N GLN A 69 5.68 19.74 -16.93
CA GLN A 69 4.45 19.31 -17.60
C GLN A 69 3.20 19.49 -16.75
N THR A 70 3.29 19.24 -15.44
CA THR A 70 2.11 19.11 -14.58
C THR A 70 1.97 20.21 -13.53
N GLY A 71 3.07 20.88 -13.20
CA GLY A 71 3.15 21.83 -12.09
C GLY A 71 3.23 21.19 -10.70
N TRP A 72 3.28 19.86 -10.58
CA TRP A 72 3.48 19.16 -9.31
C TRP A 72 4.98 19.04 -9.00
N LYS A 73 5.38 19.41 -7.78
CA LYS A 73 6.78 19.35 -7.35
C LYS A 73 7.04 18.06 -6.62
N MET A 74 7.90 17.21 -7.16
CA MET A 74 8.35 15.99 -6.49
C MET A 74 9.83 16.12 -6.12
N ARG A 75 10.14 15.89 -4.84
CA ARG A 75 11.49 16.02 -4.28
C ARG A 75 11.89 14.77 -3.52
N VAL A 76 13.17 14.43 -3.58
CA VAL A 76 13.73 13.24 -2.95
C VAL A 76 14.89 13.66 -2.05
N LEU A 77 14.80 13.29 -0.77
CA LEU A 77 15.89 13.39 0.18
C LEU A 77 16.26 12.00 0.64
N THR A 78 17.49 11.56 0.43
CA THR A 78 18.01 10.40 1.16
C THR A 78 18.80 10.89 2.37
N GLN A 79 18.72 10.16 3.48
CA GLN A 79 19.42 10.50 4.70
C GLN A 79 19.74 9.24 5.51
N TYR A 80 20.73 9.38 6.39
CA TYR A 80 21.13 8.34 7.33
C TYR A 80 21.42 8.94 8.69
N ASP A 81 22.67 9.33 8.96
CA ASP A 81 23.06 9.84 10.28
C ASP A 81 22.64 11.29 10.53
N ARG A 82 22.61 12.10 9.47
CA ARG A 82 22.32 13.54 9.54
C ARG A 82 21.14 13.88 8.65
N SER A 83 20.30 14.80 9.11
CA SER A 83 19.15 15.30 8.36
C SER A 83 19.22 16.82 8.26
N PRO A 84 18.97 17.41 7.07
CA PRO A 84 18.77 18.86 6.93
C PRO A 84 17.53 19.36 7.69
N GLY A 85 16.58 18.46 7.99
CA GLY A 85 15.36 18.76 8.72
C GLY A 85 14.54 19.86 8.05
N ARG A 86 14.20 20.93 8.77
CA ARG A 86 13.33 22.00 8.26
C ARG A 86 13.94 22.83 7.13
N ALA A 87 15.26 22.76 6.91
CA ALA A 87 15.96 23.50 5.88
C ALA A 87 15.42 23.19 4.47
N VAL A 88 14.99 21.94 4.24
CA VAL A 88 14.50 21.46 2.93
C VAL A 88 13.31 22.26 2.40
N LYS A 89 12.44 22.75 3.30
CA LYS A 89 11.25 23.52 2.91
C LYS A 89 11.63 24.80 2.18
N LYS A 90 12.62 25.53 2.71
CA LYS A 90 13.10 26.78 2.10
C LYS A 90 13.96 26.51 0.87
N PHE A 91 14.79 25.47 0.91
CA PHE A 91 15.69 25.11 -0.18
C PHE A 91 14.93 24.80 -1.48
N TRP A 92 13.90 23.96 -1.40
CA TRP A 92 13.09 23.59 -2.57
C TRP A 92 11.86 24.46 -2.79
N GLY A 93 11.57 25.40 -1.90
CA GLY A 93 10.33 26.19 -1.95
C GLY A 93 9.09 25.29 -1.93
N LEU A 94 9.05 24.34 -0.98
CA LEU A 94 7.95 23.39 -0.86
C LEU A 94 6.65 24.13 -0.47
N ASP A 95 5.61 23.85 -1.22
CA ASP A 95 4.28 24.46 -1.18
C ASP A 95 3.17 23.38 -1.18
N ASP A 96 1.93 23.79 -1.37
CA ASP A 96 0.76 22.91 -1.31
C ASP A 96 0.70 21.89 -2.47
N LYS A 97 1.48 22.11 -3.53
CA LYS A 97 1.64 21.20 -4.69
C LYS A 97 2.92 20.37 -4.63
N SER A 98 3.55 20.31 -3.46
CA SER A 98 4.83 19.64 -3.27
C SER A 98 4.70 18.29 -2.56
N ILE A 99 5.48 17.32 -3.03
CA ILE A 99 5.63 15.99 -2.45
C ILE A 99 7.12 15.80 -2.18
N LEU A 100 7.47 15.67 -0.90
CA LEU A 100 8.81 15.32 -0.46
C LEU A 100 8.82 13.87 -0.01
N LEU A 101 9.56 13.02 -0.73
CA LEU A 101 9.93 11.69 -0.30
C LEU A 101 11.24 11.78 0.50
N VAL A 102 11.23 11.27 1.73
CA VAL A 102 12.41 11.09 2.56
C VAL A 102 12.71 9.60 2.66
N ALA A 103 13.87 9.19 2.16
CA ALA A 103 14.39 7.85 2.28
C ALA A 103 15.37 7.79 3.47
N ASP A 104 15.02 7.08 4.53
CA ASP A 104 15.81 6.97 5.76
C ASP A 104 15.99 5.49 6.14
N SER A 105 17.20 4.97 5.93
CA SER A 105 17.51 3.56 6.17
C SER A 105 17.63 3.20 7.66
N ARG A 106 17.50 4.16 8.57
CA ARG A 106 17.42 3.90 10.03
C ARG A 106 16.00 3.62 10.51
N GLY A 107 15.01 4.06 9.73
CA GLY A 107 13.61 3.84 10.03
C GLY A 107 13.24 2.37 9.94
N GLY A 108 12.17 1.97 10.65
CA GLY A 108 11.55 0.66 10.41
C GLY A 108 10.93 0.55 9.01
N ASN A 109 10.62 1.70 8.41
CA ASN A 109 10.20 1.85 7.02
C ASN A 109 11.15 2.86 6.36
N LEU A 110 11.68 2.52 5.18
CA LEU A 110 12.61 3.37 4.44
C LEU A 110 11.97 4.66 3.97
N LEU A 111 10.70 4.61 3.57
CA LEU A 111 10.03 5.71 2.88
C LEU A 111 9.13 6.48 3.84
N ALA A 112 9.36 7.78 3.94
CA ALA A 112 8.47 8.74 4.57
C ALA A 112 8.09 9.82 3.57
N PHE A 113 6.89 10.38 3.70
CA PHE A 113 6.40 11.41 2.79
C PHE A 113 5.90 12.62 3.54
N SER A 114 6.25 13.81 3.04
CA SER A 114 5.65 15.08 3.43
C SER A 114 4.93 15.64 2.21
N ILE A 115 3.62 15.83 2.34
CA ILE A 115 2.71 16.10 1.22
C ILE A 115 2.03 17.45 1.45
N GLY A 116 1.98 18.28 0.41
CA GLY A 116 1.24 19.54 0.38
C GLY A 116 -0.28 19.31 0.28
N ASP A 117 -1.05 20.31 0.69
CA ASP A 117 -2.49 20.14 0.90
C ASP A 117 -3.28 19.85 -0.40
N ASP A 118 -2.93 20.49 -1.53
CA ASP A 118 -3.60 20.29 -2.83
C ASP A 118 -3.45 18.84 -3.34
N VAL A 119 -2.35 18.17 -2.98
CA VAL A 119 -2.09 16.79 -3.41
C VAL A 119 -3.08 15.82 -2.77
N TYR A 120 -3.56 16.10 -1.56
CA TYR A 120 -4.53 15.24 -0.87
C TYR A 120 -5.91 15.21 -1.54
N GLU A 121 -6.22 16.18 -2.40
CA GLU A 121 -7.44 16.15 -3.21
C GLU A 121 -7.41 15.05 -4.28
N LEU A 122 -6.22 14.68 -4.74
CA LEU A 122 -6.00 13.65 -5.77
C LEU A 122 -5.57 12.30 -5.19
N LEU A 123 -4.78 12.34 -4.11
CA LEU A 123 -4.16 11.17 -3.50
C LEU A 123 -4.49 11.15 -1.99
N PRO A 124 -5.49 10.36 -1.56
CA PRO A 124 -5.98 10.39 -0.18
C PRO A 124 -4.96 9.83 0.82
N ARG A 125 -5.10 10.14 2.11
CA ARG A 125 -4.12 9.75 3.15
C ARG A 125 -3.82 8.24 3.18
N ASN A 126 -4.83 7.40 2.94
CA ASN A 126 -4.68 5.95 2.87
C ASN A 126 -3.76 5.50 1.71
N PHE A 127 -3.76 6.22 0.58
CA PHE A 127 -2.84 5.96 -0.53
C PHE A 127 -1.38 6.04 -0.06
N TRP A 128 -1.03 7.07 0.71
CA TRP A 128 0.33 7.29 1.20
C TRP A 128 0.77 6.26 2.23
N ILE A 129 -0.14 5.85 3.12
CA ILE A 129 0.11 4.77 4.08
C ILE A 129 0.36 3.46 3.33
N GLU A 130 -0.49 3.15 2.34
CA GLU A 130 -0.32 1.97 1.50
C GLU A 130 1.03 2.02 0.75
N LEU A 131 1.36 3.16 0.12
CA LEU A 131 2.60 3.34 -0.63
C LEU A 131 3.84 3.09 0.24
N GLN A 132 3.89 3.68 1.45
CA GLN A 132 4.96 3.46 2.41
C GLN A 132 5.04 1.99 2.81
N THR A 133 3.92 1.37 3.17
CA THR A 133 3.92 -0.04 3.59
C THR A 133 4.27 -1.00 2.47
N ARG A 134 3.99 -0.65 1.21
CA ARG A 134 4.25 -1.49 0.03
C ARG A 134 5.70 -1.43 -0.41
N PHE A 135 6.26 -0.24 -0.56
CA PHE A 135 7.59 -0.04 -1.14
C PHE A 135 8.68 0.17 -0.07
N GLY A 136 8.34 0.75 1.08
CA GLY A 136 9.33 1.08 2.10
C GLY A 136 9.47 0.04 3.21
N ASN A 137 8.77 -1.10 3.14
CA ASN A 137 8.96 -2.17 4.12
C ASN A 137 10.25 -2.97 3.84
N MET A 138 10.81 -3.56 4.91
CA MET A 138 12.07 -4.34 4.85
C MET A 138 12.02 -5.55 3.91
N TYR A 139 10.87 -6.20 3.71
CA TYR A 139 10.76 -7.35 2.81
C TYR A 139 10.95 -6.91 1.37
N TYR A 140 10.21 -5.87 0.95
CA TYR A 140 10.31 -5.33 -0.39
C TYR A 140 11.73 -4.80 -0.68
N ILE A 141 12.31 -4.03 0.24
CA ILE A 141 13.67 -3.48 0.10
C ILE A 141 14.71 -4.59 -0.04
N ARG A 142 14.59 -5.68 0.73
CA ARG A 142 15.53 -6.81 0.64
C ARG A 142 15.52 -7.47 -0.73
N GLU A 143 14.36 -7.50 -1.39
CA GLU A 143 14.17 -8.14 -2.69
C GLU A 143 14.52 -7.21 -3.86
N HIS A 144 14.16 -5.93 -3.77
CA HIS A 144 14.24 -4.98 -4.90
C HIS A 144 15.39 -3.99 -4.77
N GLY A 145 15.92 -3.76 -3.57
CA GLY A 145 16.90 -2.73 -3.27
C GLY A 145 16.27 -1.39 -2.86
N GLU A 146 17.00 -0.62 -2.06
CA GLU A 146 16.57 0.70 -1.55
C GLU A 146 16.34 1.71 -2.68
N ASN A 147 17.22 1.68 -3.68
CA ASN A 147 17.16 2.55 -4.84
C ASN A 147 15.90 2.33 -5.70
N ASN A 148 15.55 1.07 -5.98
CA ASN A 148 14.35 0.73 -6.72
C ASN A 148 13.08 1.00 -5.92
N ALA A 149 13.10 0.78 -4.60
CA ALA A 149 11.99 1.16 -3.73
C ALA A 149 11.63 2.65 -3.82
N ILE A 150 12.64 3.52 -3.89
CA ILE A 150 12.43 4.97 -4.08
C ILE A 150 11.81 5.24 -5.45
N VAL A 151 12.40 4.70 -6.51
CA VAL A 151 11.96 4.97 -7.89
C VAL A 151 10.56 4.42 -8.17
N GLU A 152 10.25 3.19 -7.79
CA GLU A 152 8.94 2.57 -8.02
C GLU A 152 7.81 3.24 -7.22
N ALA A 153 8.11 3.72 -6.00
CA ALA A 153 7.16 4.50 -5.23
C ALA A 153 6.84 5.84 -5.93
N LEU A 154 7.86 6.53 -6.45
CA LEU A 154 7.68 7.79 -7.18
C LEU A 154 6.94 7.59 -8.51
N GLU A 155 7.25 6.52 -9.25
CA GLU A 155 6.53 6.18 -10.49
C GLU A 155 5.05 5.89 -10.23
N SER A 156 4.73 5.21 -9.12
CA SER A 156 3.33 5.00 -8.71
C SER A 156 2.60 6.32 -8.44
N VAL A 157 3.27 7.27 -7.79
CA VAL A 157 2.73 8.61 -7.53
C VAL A 157 2.55 9.41 -8.83
N LYS A 158 3.59 9.48 -9.67
CA LYS A 158 3.56 10.17 -10.98
C LYS A 158 2.43 9.63 -11.85
N GLY A 159 2.35 8.31 -12.01
CA GLY A 159 1.32 7.66 -12.82
C GLY A 159 -0.10 7.98 -12.35
N CYS A 160 -0.31 8.14 -11.04
CA CYS A 160 -1.59 8.54 -10.48
C CYS A 160 -1.90 10.03 -10.68
N LEU A 161 -0.91 10.92 -10.50
CA LEU A 161 -1.09 12.35 -10.76
C LEU A 161 -1.40 12.63 -12.23
N LEU A 162 -0.76 11.92 -13.17
CA LEU A 162 -1.06 12.00 -14.60
C LEU A 162 -2.49 11.56 -14.96
N LYS A 163 -3.11 10.73 -14.11
CA LYS A 163 -4.49 10.25 -14.27
C LYS A 163 -5.52 11.09 -13.50
N ASN A 164 -5.13 12.26 -12.99
CA ASN A 164 -5.95 13.09 -12.11
C ASN A 164 -6.36 12.39 -10.80
N GLY A 165 -5.47 11.58 -10.22
CA GLY A 165 -5.64 10.98 -8.90
C GLY A 165 -5.91 9.48 -8.90
N CYS A 166 -5.74 8.89 -7.73
CA CYS A 166 -5.94 7.46 -7.47
C CYS A 166 -6.47 7.27 -6.05
N ASN A 167 -7.48 6.42 -5.88
CA ASN A 167 -7.99 6.07 -4.55
C ASN A 167 -7.10 5.06 -3.79
N ALA A 168 -6.24 4.34 -4.51
CA ALA A 168 -5.35 3.33 -3.96
C ALA A 168 -4.10 3.17 -4.84
N VAL A 169 -3.05 2.57 -4.29
CA VAL A 169 -1.78 2.37 -5.02
C VAL A 169 -2.02 1.37 -6.16
N PRO A 170 -1.68 1.73 -7.42
CA PRO A 170 -1.87 0.84 -8.56
C PRO A 170 -0.98 -0.40 -8.46
N GLY A 171 -1.44 -1.47 -9.10
CA GLY A 171 -0.78 -2.78 -9.09
C GLY A 171 -1.27 -3.66 -7.95
N LEU A 172 -1.12 -4.98 -8.13
CA LEU A 172 -1.64 -5.99 -7.21
C LEU A 172 -0.48 -6.77 -6.55
N PRO A 173 -0.32 -6.73 -5.22
CA PRO A 173 0.66 -7.55 -4.53
C PRO A 173 0.43 -9.05 -4.80
N GLN A 174 1.50 -9.83 -4.85
CA GLN A 174 1.42 -11.27 -5.14
C GLN A 174 0.47 -12.00 -4.18
N GLU A 175 0.53 -11.71 -2.88
CA GLU A 175 -0.32 -12.33 -1.88
C GLU A 175 -1.80 -12.00 -2.07
N GLN A 176 -2.10 -10.76 -2.44
CA GLN A 176 -3.47 -10.34 -2.74
C GLN A 176 -3.98 -11.03 -4.00
N TRP A 177 -3.14 -11.15 -5.03
CA TRP A 177 -3.49 -11.90 -6.23
C TRP A 177 -3.76 -13.38 -5.94
N ILE A 178 -2.89 -14.04 -5.17
CA ILE A 178 -3.08 -15.44 -4.76
C ILE A 178 -4.41 -15.62 -4.03
N LEU A 179 -4.76 -14.72 -3.11
CA LEU A 179 -6.04 -14.76 -2.40
C LEU A 179 -7.24 -14.63 -3.37
N THR A 180 -7.15 -13.74 -4.36
CA THR A 180 -8.21 -13.57 -5.36
C THR A 180 -8.38 -14.82 -6.23
N LEU A 181 -7.27 -15.47 -6.59
CA LEU A 181 -7.27 -16.70 -7.37
C LEU A 181 -7.88 -17.86 -6.58
N ILE A 182 -7.44 -18.05 -5.33
CA ILE A 182 -7.98 -19.08 -4.44
C ILE A 182 -9.48 -18.87 -4.22
N SER A 183 -9.90 -17.64 -3.94
CA SER A 183 -11.32 -17.30 -3.75
C SER A 183 -12.14 -17.62 -5.01
N SER A 184 -11.60 -17.33 -6.20
CA SER A 184 -12.23 -17.67 -7.48
C SER A 184 -12.36 -19.18 -7.67
N ILE A 185 -11.31 -19.96 -7.38
CA ILE A 185 -11.35 -21.43 -7.48
C ILE A 185 -12.39 -22.02 -6.52
N ILE A 186 -12.40 -21.58 -5.25
CA ILE A 186 -13.36 -22.05 -4.24
C ILE A 186 -14.79 -21.70 -4.65
N GLY A 187 -15.02 -20.47 -5.13
CA GLY A 187 -16.32 -20.08 -5.68
C GLY A 187 -16.76 -21.01 -6.82
N GLY A 188 -15.84 -21.35 -7.72
CA GLY A 188 -16.07 -22.30 -8.80
C GLY A 188 -16.49 -23.67 -8.28
N VAL A 189 -15.73 -24.24 -7.36
CA VAL A 189 -16.03 -25.54 -6.73
C VAL A 189 -17.42 -25.55 -6.09
N ILE A 190 -17.77 -24.49 -5.35
CA ILE A 190 -19.09 -24.37 -4.71
C ILE A 190 -20.21 -24.34 -5.75
N LEU A 191 -20.05 -23.58 -6.83
CA LEU A 191 -21.02 -23.57 -7.93
C LEU A 191 -21.11 -24.97 -8.57
N GLY A 192 -19.99 -25.61 -8.85
CA GLY A 192 -19.92 -26.94 -9.46
C GLY A 192 -20.66 -28.00 -8.65
N VAL A 193 -20.46 -28.03 -7.33
CA VAL A 193 -21.21 -28.93 -6.43
C VAL A 193 -22.70 -28.57 -6.40
N ALA A 194 -23.03 -27.27 -6.37
CA ALA A 194 -24.42 -26.83 -6.28
C ALA A 194 -25.26 -27.26 -7.48
N VAL A 195 -24.65 -27.35 -8.68
CA VAL A 195 -25.36 -27.65 -9.94
C VAL A 195 -25.38 -29.14 -10.30
N ILE A 196 -24.84 -30.03 -9.45
CA ILE A 196 -24.91 -31.49 -9.66
C ILE A 196 -26.39 -31.94 -9.78
N PRO A 197 -26.74 -32.72 -10.81
CA PRO A 197 -28.11 -33.18 -11.01
C PRO A 197 -28.56 -34.14 -9.91
N ARG A 198 -29.77 -33.94 -9.39
CA ARG A 198 -30.36 -34.76 -8.31
C ARG A 198 -31.49 -35.68 -8.77
N ASN A 199 -31.95 -35.49 -10.00
CA ASN A 199 -33.06 -36.22 -10.62
C ASN A 199 -32.52 -36.79 -11.94
N LYS A 200 -33.02 -37.95 -12.37
CA LYS A 200 -32.52 -38.61 -13.60
C LYS A 200 -32.82 -37.83 -14.88
N ASP A 201 -33.81 -36.94 -14.86
CA ASP A 201 -34.27 -36.19 -16.03
C ASP A 201 -33.63 -34.81 -16.16
N GLN A 202 -32.78 -34.38 -15.21
CA GLN A 202 -32.11 -33.08 -15.25
C GLN A 202 -30.62 -33.24 -15.54
N VAL A 203 -30.12 -32.45 -16.49
CA VAL A 203 -28.67 -32.42 -16.81
C VAL A 203 -27.91 -31.52 -15.82
N ILE A 204 -28.51 -30.40 -15.40
CA ILE A 204 -27.91 -29.39 -14.52
C ILE A 204 -28.96 -28.86 -13.54
N ALA A 205 -28.65 -28.86 -12.24
CA ALA A 205 -29.52 -28.33 -11.19
C ALA A 205 -29.36 -26.80 -11.02
N TRP A 206 -29.69 -26.03 -12.06
CA TRP A 206 -29.47 -24.56 -12.11
C TRP A 206 -30.13 -23.78 -10.97
N GLN A 207 -31.29 -24.24 -10.46
CA GLN A 207 -32.00 -23.62 -9.34
C GLN A 207 -31.14 -23.58 -8.07
N TRP A 208 -30.41 -24.67 -7.80
CA TRP A 208 -29.51 -24.76 -6.66
C TRP A 208 -28.25 -23.91 -6.85
N GLY A 209 -27.77 -23.80 -8.08
CA GLY A 209 -26.73 -22.83 -8.43
C GLY A 209 -27.14 -21.39 -8.08
N LEU A 210 -28.39 -21.00 -8.36
CA LEU A 210 -28.90 -19.68 -7.99
C LEU A 210 -29.13 -19.51 -6.49
N ILE A 211 -29.67 -20.53 -5.81
CA ILE A 211 -29.86 -20.50 -4.34
C ILE A 211 -28.51 -20.32 -3.62
N MET A 212 -27.45 -20.94 -4.14
CA MET A 212 -26.09 -20.83 -3.59
C MET A 212 -25.31 -19.61 -4.11
N SER A 213 -25.92 -18.77 -4.95
CA SER A 213 -25.28 -17.57 -5.52
C SER A 213 -24.74 -16.55 -4.52
N PRO A 214 -25.34 -16.36 -3.31
CA PRO A 214 -24.71 -15.52 -2.31
C PRO A 214 -23.33 -16.04 -1.87
N LEU A 215 -23.13 -17.37 -1.86
CA LEU A 215 -21.90 -17.99 -1.39
C LEU A 215 -20.82 -18.04 -2.48
N TRP A 216 -21.11 -18.58 -3.67
CA TRP A 216 -20.11 -18.62 -4.73
C TRP A 216 -19.91 -17.24 -5.38
N GLY A 217 -20.97 -16.43 -5.46
CA GLY A 217 -20.94 -15.12 -6.09
C GLY A 217 -20.08 -14.12 -5.33
N ILE A 218 -20.15 -14.09 -3.99
CA ILE A 218 -19.28 -13.20 -3.21
C ILE A 218 -17.80 -13.59 -3.34
N LEU A 219 -17.49 -14.88 -3.38
CA LEU A 219 -16.12 -15.38 -3.54
C LEU A 219 -15.54 -15.05 -4.92
N PHE A 220 -16.31 -15.24 -5.98
CA PHE A 220 -15.83 -15.00 -7.34
C PHE A 220 -15.89 -13.52 -7.73
N ILE A 221 -17.01 -12.85 -7.51
CA ILE A 221 -17.22 -11.48 -7.99
C ILE A 221 -16.54 -10.49 -7.05
N ALA A 222 -16.88 -10.51 -5.76
CA ALA A 222 -16.39 -9.51 -4.82
C ALA A 222 -14.93 -9.75 -4.43
N PHE A 223 -14.54 -10.98 -4.08
CA PHE A 223 -13.17 -11.29 -3.67
C PHE A 223 -12.25 -11.72 -4.81
N GLY A 224 -12.78 -12.40 -5.83
CA GLY A 224 -12.00 -12.89 -6.96
C GLY A 224 -11.73 -11.82 -8.03
N MET A 225 -12.76 -11.13 -8.51
CA MET A 225 -12.61 -10.15 -9.59
C MET A 225 -12.45 -8.72 -9.08
N GLY A 226 -13.20 -8.33 -8.04
CA GLY A 226 -13.27 -6.96 -7.52
C GLY A 226 -11.90 -6.30 -7.34
N PRO A 227 -11.00 -6.84 -6.50
CA PRO A 227 -9.68 -6.27 -6.28
C PRO A 227 -8.83 -6.17 -7.53
N VAL A 228 -8.94 -7.13 -8.46
CA VAL A 228 -8.14 -7.14 -9.68
C VAL A 228 -8.55 -6.00 -10.60
N VAL A 229 -9.85 -5.87 -10.87
CA VAL A 229 -10.40 -4.88 -11.83
C VAL A 229 -10.16 -3.44 -11.36
N ILE A 230 -10.20 -3.19 -10.04
CA ILE A 230 -10.03 -1.84 -9.50
C ILE A 230 -8.55 -1.45 -9.29
N ARG A 231 -7.64 -2.43 -9.16
CA ARG A 231 -6.22 -2.17 -8.82
C ARG A 231 -5.28 -2.27 -10.01
N THR A 232 -5.64 -3.02 -11.06
CA THR A 232 -4.75 -3.21 -12.22
C THR A 232 -5.52 -3.22 -13.54
N PRO A 233 -5.02 -2.54 -14.59
CA PRO A 233 -5.57 -2.65 -15.94
C PRO A 233 -5.13 -3.95 -16.64
N GLU A 234 -4.22 -4.72 -16.04
CA GLU A 234 -3.68 -5.96 -16.63
C GLU A 234 -4.74 -7.04 -16.78
N PHE A 235 -4.88 -7.58 -17.98
CA PHE A 235 -5.89 -8.59 -18.29
C PHE A 235 -5.54 -9.98 -17.73
N LEU A 236 -4.25 -10.32 -17.68
CA LEU A 236 -3.80 -11.68 -17.36
C LEU A 236 -4.23 -12.18 -15.97
N PRO A 237 -4.12 -11.40 -14.87
CA PRO A 237 -4.60 -11.82 -13.55
C PRO A 237 -6.10 -12.10 -13.53
N LEU A 238 -6.90 -11.25 -14.19
CA LEU A 238 -8.35 -11.42 -14.27
C LEU A 238 -8.71 -12.70 -15.04
N PHE A 239 -8.05 -12.94 -16.17
CA PHE A 239 -8.23 -14.14 -16.97
C PHE A 239 -7.93 -15.42 -16.18
N ARG A 240 -6.84 -15.43 -15.40
CA ARG A 240 -6.49 -16.57 -14.52
C ARG A 240 -7.58 -16.83 -13.48
N ASN A 241 -8.16 -15.79 -12.90
CA ASN A 241 -9.24 -15.94 -11.92
C ASN A 241 -10.52 -16.51 -12.56
N ILE A 242 -10.88 -16.04 -13.76
CA ILE A 242 -12.03 -16.57 -14.52
C ILE A 242 -11.83 -18.05 -14.86
N ILE A 243 -10.65 -18.43 -15.38
CA ILE A 243 -10.35 -19.83 -15.69
C ILE A 243 -10.33 -20.67 -14.41
N GLY A 244 -9.74 -20.18 -13.32
CA GLY A 244 -9.71 -20.88 -12.04
C GLY A 244 -11.11 -21.20 -11.52
N PHE A 245 -12.04 -20.25 -11.63
CA PHE A 245 -13.46 -20.45 -11.31
C PHE A 245 -14.10 -21.51 -12.22
N MET A 246 -13.94 -21.40 -13.54
CA MET A 246 -14.53 -22.33 -14.49
C MET A 246 -14.01 -23.75 -14.31
N LEU A 247 -12.69 -23.92 -14.14
CA LEU A 247 -12.07 -25.22 -13.89
C LEU A 247 -12.54 -25.81 -12.54
N GLY A 248 -12.60 -25.00 -11.48
CA GLY A 248 -13.13 -25.43 -10.20
C GLY A 248 -14.57 -25.95 -10.30
N ALA A 249 -15.42 -25.24 -11.05
CA ALA A 249 -16.80 -25.65 -11.29
C ALA A 249 -16.90 -26.96 -12.09
N VAL A 250 -16.14 -27.09 -13.18
CA VAL A 250 -16.14 -28.29 -14.02
C VAL A 250 -15.63 -29.51 -13.24
N VAL A 251 -14.50 -29.39 -12.53
CA VAL A 251 -13.92 -30.49 -11.74
C VAL A 251 -14.89 -30.95 -10.66
N ALA A 252 -15.50 -30.01 -9.93
CA ALA A 252 -16.46 -30.33 -8.88
C ALA A 252 -17.74 -30.97 -9.43
N PHE A 253 -18.25 -30.48 -10.56
CA PHE A 253 -19.44 -31.03 -11.22
C PHE A 253 -19.23 -32.46 -11.73
N LEU A 254 -18.05 -32.76 -12.29
CA LEU A 254 -17.72 -34.08 -12.84
C LEU A 254 -17.26 -35.09 -11.77
N SER A 255 -16.94 -34.63 -10.56
CA SER A 255 -16.40 -35.47 -9.48
C SER A 255 -17.22 -36.74 -9.18
N PRO A 256 -18.57 -36.72 -9.13
CA PRO A 256 -19.35 -37.94 -8.87
C PRO A 256 -19.16 -39.03 -9.93
N SER A 257 -19.05 -38.65 -11.21
CA SER A 257 -18.89 -39.61 -12.32
C SER A 257 -17.58 -40.40 -12.24
N PHE A 258 -16.53 -39.81 -11.68
CA PHE A 258 -15.25 -40.49 -11.48
C PHE A 258 -15.28 -41.44 -10.26
N ILE A 259 -16.05 -41.09 -9.22
CA ILE A 259 -16.17 -41.90 -8.01
C ILE A 259 -16.97 -43.16 -8.31
N ASP A 260 -18.10 -43.04 -9.02
CA ASP A 260 -18.98 -44.17 -9.34
C ASP A 260 -18.33 -45.20 -10.28
N THR A 261 -17.35 -44.79 -11.09
CA THR A 261 -16.61 -45.72 -11.99
C THR A 261 -15.63 -46.61 -11.21
N SER A 262 -15.10 -46.13 -10.08
CA SER A 262 -14.08 -46.88 -9.32
C SER A 262 -14.63 -48.06 -8.51
N THR A 263 -15.93 -48.07 -8.20
CA THR A 263 -16.59 -49.13 -7.43
C THR A 263 -17.09 -50.29 -8.30
N SER A 264 -17.37 -50.08 -9.59
CA SER A 264 -17.81 -51.17 -10.48
C SER A 264 -16.71 -52.15 -10.85
N ASP A 265 -15.45 -51.69 -10.85
CA ASP A 265 -14.30 -52.48 -11.30
C ASP A 265 -13.68 -53.36 -10.18
N SER A 266 -14.19 -53.25 -8.95
CA SER A 266 -13.73 -54.02 -7.78
C SER A 266 -14.62 -55.21 -7.38
N GLU A 267 -15.70 -55.48 -8.12
CA GLU A 267 -16.64 -56.59 -7.84
C GLU A 267 -16.51 -57.79 -8.79
N THR A 268 -15.37 -57.97 -9.48
CA THR A 268 -15.09 -59.18 -10.30
C THR A 268 -13.99 -60.05 -9.72
#